data_AF-A0A1L6MX99-F1
#
_entry.id   AF-A0A1L6MX99-F1
#
_cell.length_a   1.000
_cell.length_b   1.000
_cell.length_c   1.000
_cell.angle_alpha   90.00
_cell.angle_beta   90.00
_cell.angle_gamma   90.00
#
_symmetry.space_group_name_H-M   'P 1'
#
loop_
_entity.id
_entity.type
_entity.pdbx_description
1 polymer ?
#
loop_
_entity_poly.entity_id
_entity_poly.type
_entity_poly.pdbx_seq_one_letter_code
_entity_poly.pdbx_strand_id
1 'polypeptide(L)'
;MSFSRVAAWKQEGWIAFFLWLLPFVMIGGGIGYLLVPPFVPNEKESAFPDVSVLLTGKEVLPLAPGEDFEDKAQTFVRQYLTTPFSLQIADASPSFYTPEEMGAVLDMPRLKKLVASVLDPSSALIRIHQQKKAGKPIILPLPIAIEHDRAMAFLLHLKNRIDRIPRDARLDLERRQVLPDEPGRRMDLYATLGCLEEAFSSGLNQAQVVVEVVQATRTSSLLHGILIDDVLGYLETRYVRDLKHEERTFNLRLAASKIHGYVLLPGETFDFNEVVGPRTEVNGYKVAPVIARGEMVDGVGGGTCQIASTLHAAAFFAGLDIVERRPHTRPIFYIKMGLDAAVAYPTITLRFRNPYPFPVVLYETVVKGIVRAEILGPARRQTTTFVRRINEVLPFPERDQPDPQLPVGERLLVQRGIPGFRITRFRVMQEGASAVRERFNDVYPPTAQIWRVGTGNPNLPCITEENKRPEYIADEYLQITQGPTVHTPRSQEVEKGGGMVERKFPGKYGTYGWTVREGLARPLVDVGGRLKPQEEAAVPSKLVLP
;
A
#
# COMPACT_ATOMS: atom_id res chain seq x y z
N MET A 1 -43.78 39.99 -46.03
CA MET A 1 -42.31 40.24 -46.04
C MET A 1 -41.63 38.89 -45.87
N SER A 2 -41.52 38.09 -46.93
CA SER A 2 -40.40 38.06 -47.90
C SER A 2 -39.04 37.90 -47.23
N PHE A 3 -38.59 36.65 -47.09
CA PHE A 3 -37.18 36.26 -47.06
C PHE A 3 -37.00 34.92 -47.80
N SER A 4 -37.37 34.94 -49.07
CA SER A 4 -36.91 33.96 -50.07
C SER A 4 -35.64 34.52 -50.73
N ARG A 5 -34.45 34.31 -50.13
CA ARG A 5 -33.14 34.58 -50.77
C ARG A 5 -31.95 34.16 -49.90
N VAL A 6 -31.81 32.87 -49.56
CA VAL A 6 -30.52 32.34 -49.04
C VAL A 6 -30.15 30.96 -49.63
N ALA A 7 -30.97 30.40 -50.54
CA ALA A 7 -30.73 29.07 -51.10
C ALA A 7 -29.81 29.02 -52.34
N ALA A 8 -29.26 30.14 -52.82
CA ALA A 8 -28.55 30.19 -54.10
C ALA A 8 -27.02 30.29 -54.02
N TRP A 9 -26.40 30.25 -52.83
CA TRP A 9 -24.95 30.47 -52.67
C TRP A 9 -24.17 29.28 -52.09
N LYS A 10 -24.74 28.08 -52.10
CA LYS A 10 -24.09 26.87 -51.54
C LYS A 10 -23.77 25.76 -52.54
N GLN A 11 -24.14 25.90 -53.82
CA GLN A 11 -23.86 24.87 -54.84
C GLN A 11 -22.67 25.21 -55.78
N GLU A 12 -22.36 26.49 -56.01
CA GLU A 12 -21.33 26.87 -56.99
C GLU A 12 -19.89 26.75 -56.44
N GLY A 13 -19.67 26.92 -55.14
CA GLY A 13 -18.33 26.84 -54.54
C GLY A 13 -17.74 25.43 -54.44
N TRP A 14 -18.58 24.40 -54.28
CA TRP A 14 -18.12 23.01 -54.17
C TRP A 14 -17.77 22.41 -55.53
N ILE A 15 -18.48 22.81 -56.59
CA ILE A 15 -18.20 22.38 -57.96
C ILE A 15 -16.88 23.01 -58.45
N ALA A 16 -16.64 24.29 -58.15
CA ALA A 16 -15.38 24.96 -58.49
C ALA A 16 -14.15 24.36 -57.76
N PHE A 17 -14.31 23.92 -56.51
CA PHE A 17 -13.23 23.28 -55.74
C PHE A 17 -12.86 21.88 -56.28
N PHE A 18 -13.86 21.07 -56.69
CA PHE A 18 -13.59 19.78 -57.33
C PHE A 18 -13.07 19.90 -58.77
N LEU A 19 -13.48 20.93 -59.53
CA LEU A 19 -12.96 21.18 -60.89
C LEU A 19 -11.50 21.62 -60.93
N TRP A 20 -10.95 22.19 -59.84
CA TRP A 20 -9.52 22.53 -59.72
C TRP A 20 -8.65 21.39 -59.17
N LEU A 21 -9.24 20.39 -58.51
CA LEU A 21 -8.53 19.21 -58.01
C LEU A 21 -8.32 18.14 -59.09
N LEU A 22 -9.24 18.03 -60.05
CA LEU A 22 -9.15 17.13 -61.20
C LEU A 22 -7.89 17.35 -62.08
N PRO A 23 -7.51 18.57 -62.47
CA PRO A 23 -6.27 18.78 -63.22
C PRO A 23 -5.02 18.50 -62.36
N PHE A 24 -5.05 18.70 -61.05
CA PHE A 24 -3.90 18.38 -60.18
C PHE A 24 -3.65 16.88 -60.02
N VAL A 25 -4.72 16.07 -59.93
CA VAL A 25 -4.62 14.60 -59.90
C VAL A 25 -4.23 14.05 -61.27
N MET A 26 -4.72 14.64 -62.37
CA MET A 26 -4.38 14.21 -63.73
C MET A 26 -2.97 14.66 -64.16
N ILE A 27 -2.50 15.84 -63.75
CA ILE A 27 -1.14 16.33 -64.01
C ILE A 27 -0.14 15.61 -63.09
N GLY A 28 -0.47 15.35 -61.83
CA GLY A 28 0.36 14.56 -60.92
C GLY A 28 0.48 13.09 -61.34
N GLY A 29 -0.63 12.47 -61.75
CA GLY A 29 -0.64 11.11 -62.30
C GLY A 29 0.06 11.02 -63.67
N GLY A 30 -0.11 12.04 -64.53
CA GLY A 30 0.51 12.12 -65.84
C GLY A 30 2.02 12.34 -65.79
N ILE A 31 2.51 13.21 -64.90
CA ILE A 31 3.95 13.43 -64.68
C ILE A 31 4.58 12.20 -64.01
N GLY A 32 3.87 11.55 -63.07
CA GLY A 32 4.28 10.26 -62.52
C GLY A 32 4.38 9.15 -63.57
N TYR A 33 3.49 9.13 -64.57
CA TYR A 33 3.51 8.17 -65.67
C TYR A 33 4.56 8.51 -66.74
N LEU A 34 4.85 9.80 -66.98
CA LEU A 34 5.83 10.27 -67.96
C LEU A 34 7.28 10.29 -67.44
N LEU A 35 7.50 10.35 -66.13
CA LEU A 35 8.83 10.22 -65.51
C LEU A 35 9.21 8.78 -65.18
N VAL A 36 8.29 7.82 -65.34
CA VAL A 36 8.61 6.40 -65.38
C VAL A 36 9.00 6.07 -66.82
N PRO A 37 10.28 5.77 -67.12
CA PRO A 37 10.68 5.48 -68.49
C PRO A 37 9.87 4.28 -69.04
N PRO A 38 9.43 4.31 -70.31
CA PRO A 38 8.71 3.21 -70.91
C PRO A 38 9.59 1.95 -70.87
N PHE A 39 9.00 0.88 -70.37
CA PHE A 39 9.58 -0.45 -70.35
C PHE A 39 9.85 -0.91 -71.79
N VAL A 40 11.13 -1.09 -72.12
CA VAL A 40 11.55 -1.89 -73.27
C VAL A 40 12.01 -3.22 -72.68
N PRO A 41 11.30 -4.35 -72.91
CA PRO A 41 11.82 -5.65 -72.53
C PRO A 41 13.09 -5.87 -73.34
N ASN A 42 14.24 -5.86 -72.67
CA ASN A 42 15.46 -6.32 -73.31
C ASN A 42 15.34 -7.84 -73.37
N GLU A 43 15.11 -8.40 -74.56
CA GLU A 43 15.14 -9.85 -74.85
C GLU A 43 16.56 -10.43 -74.72
N LYS A 44 17.29 -10.05 -73.68
CA LYS A 44 18.39 -10.86 -73.17
C LYS A 44 17.78 -11.83 -72.18
N GLU A 45 17.53 -13.02 -72.70
CA GLU A 45 17.69 -14.32 -72.05
C GLU A 45 17.70 -14.24 -70.51
N SER A 46 16.63 -14.78 -69.91
CA SER A 46 16.36 -14.83 -68.49
C SER A 46 17.45 -15.54 -67.67
N ALA A 47 18.59 -14.91 -67.50
CA ALA A 47 19.52 -15.27 -66.46
C ALA A 47 18.95 -14.68 -65.17
N PHE A 48 18.42 -15.55 -64.31
CA PHE A 48 18.22 -15.20 -62.91
C PHE A 48 19.49 -14.49 -62.44
N PRO A 49 19.40 -13.27 -61.89
CA PRO A 49 20.59 -12.66 -61.36
C PRO A 49 21.08 -13.57 -60.23
N ASP A 50 22.37 -13.91 -60.27
CA ASP A 50 23.03 -14.75 -59.27
C ASP A 50 23.10 -13.97 -57.95
N VAL A 51 21.96 -13.88 -57.28
CA VAL A 51 21.73 -13.00 -56.14
C VAL A 51 21.66 -13.88 -54.90
N SER A 52 22.71 -13.79 -54.09
CA SER A 52 22.67 -14.33 -52.74
C SER A 52 21.74 -13.47 -51.88
N VAL A 53 20.80 -14.12 -51.21
CA VAL A 53 19.91 -13.48 -50.25
C VAL A 53 20.40 -13.79 -48.84
N LEU A 54 20.61 -12.74 -48.06
CA LEU A 54 20.98 -12.85 -46.64
C LEU A 54 19.73 -12.59 -45.79
N LEU A 55 19.37 -13.54 -44.93
CA LEU A 55 18.53 -13.29 -43.78
C LEU A 55 19.48 -13.10 -42.59
N THR A 56 19.55 -11.88 -42.05
CA THR A 56 20.41 -11.53 -40.90
C THR A 56 21.88 -11.93 -41.03
N GLY A 57 22.48 -11.74 -42.21
CA GLY A 57 23.90 -12.01 -42.43
C GLY A 57 24.29 -13.48 -42.57
N LYS A 58 23.33 -14.43 -42.57
CA LYS A 58 23.55 -15.81 -43.02
C LYS A 58 22.99 -15.99 -44.42
N GLU A 59 23.78 -16.62 -45.28
CA GLU A 59 23.44 -16.88 -46.69
C GLU A 59 22.37 -17.96 -46.77
N VAL A 60 21.22 -17.60 -47.34
CA VAL A 60 20.07 -18.52 -47.48
C VAL A 60 20.07 -19.24 -48.84
N LEU A 61 21.23 -19.23 -49.54
CA LEU A 61 21.58 -19.94 -50.80
C LEU A 61 21.20 -19.19 -52.11
N PRO A 62 21.89 -19.48 -53.24
CA PRO A 62 21.62 -18.87 -54.54
C PRO A 62 20.26 -19.28 -55.11
N LEU A 63 19.59 -18.32 -55.76
CA LEU A 63 18.25 -18.46 -56.33
C LEU A 63 18.28 -19.25 -57.65
N ALA A 64 18.27 -20.59 -57.58
CA ALA A 64 17.87 -21.42 -58.71
C ALA A 64 16.34 -21.62 -58.69
N PRO A 65 15.60 -21.34 -59.79
CA PRO A 65 14.15 -21.52 -59.84
C PRO A 65 13.78 -23.01 -59.67
N GLY A 66 12.95 -23.31 -58.67
CA GLY A 66 12.38 -24.66 -58.45
C GLY A 66 12.86 -25.38 -57.18
N GLU A 67 13.84 -24.84 -56.45
CA GLU A 67 14.13 -25.31 -55.09
C GLU A 67 13.28 -24.58 -54.04
N ASP A 68 12.97 -25.29 -52.95
CA ASP A 68 12.02 -24.93 -51.89
C ASP A 68 12.51 -23.76 -51.00
N PHE A 69 12.64 -22.58 -51.61
CA PHE A 69 13.08 -21.36 -50.95
C PHE A 69 12.16 -20.96 -49.79
N GLU A 70 10.85 -21.23 -49.93
CA GLU A 70 9.88 -20.97 -48.86
C GLU A 70 10.15 -21.87 -47.65
N ASP A 71 10.36 -23.18 -47.84
CA ASP A 71 10.64 -24.12 -46.73
C ASP A 71 12.01 -23.87 -46.08
N LYS A 72 13.03 -23.50 -46.86
CA LYS A 72 14.34 -23.11 -46.33
C LYS A 72 14.24 -21.82 -45.51
N ALA A 73 13.50 -20.81 -45.99
CA ALA A 73 13.29 -19.57 -45.26
C ALA A 73 12.46 -19.78 -43.98
N GLN A 74 11.43 -20.62 -44.02
CA GLN A 74 10.66 -21.00 -42.83
C GLN A 74 11.55 -21.72 -41.79
N THR A 75 12.36 -22.69 -42.23
CA THR A 75 13.28 -23.44 -41.36
C THR A 75 14.28 -22.50 -40.69
N PHE A 76 14.82 -21.54 -41.44
CA PHE A 76 15.73 -20.53 -40.92
C PHE A 76 15.06 -19.65 -39.85
N VAL A 77 13.85 -19.13 -40.11
CA VAL A 77 13.16 -18.28 -39.13
C VAL A 77 12.79 -19.09 -37.88
N ARG A 78 12.37 -20.35 -38.01
CA ARG A 78 12.13 -21.24 -36.86
C ARG A 78 13.39 -21.49 -36.04
N GLN A 79 14.54 -21.65 -36.71
CA GLN A 79 15.82 -21.74 -36.01
C GLN A 79 16.12 -20.43 -35.27
N TYR A 80 15.93 -19.27 -35.90
CA TYR A 80 16.11 -17.97 -35.25
C TYR A 80 15.22 -17.82 -34.00
N LEU A 81 13.94 -18.19 -34.11
CA LEU A 81 12.96 -18.10 -33.02
C LEU A 81 13.34 -18.93 -31.78
N THR A 82 14.22 -19.92 -31.93
CA THR A 82 14.72 -20.78 -30.84
C THR A 82 16.16 -20.46 -30.43
N THR A 83 16.82 -19.51 -31.10
CA THR A 83 18.18 -19.10 -30.69
C THR A 83 18.16 -18.27 -29.40
N PRO A 84 19.18 -18.39 -28.53
CA PRO A 84 19.30 -17.54 -27.35
C PRO A 84 19.41 -16.07 -27.73
N PHE A 85 18.48 -15.27 -27.22
CA PHE A 85 18.40 -13.84 -27.39
C PHE A 85 18.67 -13.15 -26.06
N SER A 86 19.51 -12.12 -26.07
CA SER A 86 19.99 -11.45 -24.88
C SER A 86 19.13 -10.23 -24.51
N LEU A 87 18.55 -10.23 -23.31
CA LEU A 87 17.92 -9.05 -22.72
C LEU A 87 18.90 -8.33 -21.80
N GLN A 88 19.25 -7.10 -22.18
CA GLN A 88 20.17 -6.24 -21.46
C GLN A 88 19.39 -5.37 -20.47
N ILE A 89 19.69 -5.52 -19.19
CA ILE A 89 19.15 -4.68 -18.11
C ILE A 89 20.32 -3.82 -17.62
N ALA A 90 20.17 -2.50 -17.61
CA ALA A 90 21.27 -1.53 -17.44
C ALA A 90 22.24 -1.84 -16.28
N ASP A 91 21.76 -2.42 -15.19
CA ASP A 91 22.54 -2.71 -13.97
C ASP A 91 22.55 -4.19 -13.56
N ALA A 92 22.30 -5.12 -14.48
CA ALA A 92 22.27 -6.55 -14.18
C ALA A 92 22.90 -7.40 -15.28
N SER A 93 23.30 -8.63 -14.92
CA SER A 93 23.79 -9.59 -15.90
C SER A 93 22.74 -9.84 -16.99
N PRO A 94 23.16 -10.03 -18.26
CA PRO A 94 22.26 -10.31 -19.35
C PRO A 94 21.43 -11.56 -19.06
N SER A 95 20.13 -11.48 -19.31
CA SER A 95 19.23 -12.64 -19.25
C SER A 95 19.04 -13.20 -20.65
N PHE A 96 18.93 -14.52 -20.78
CA PHE A 96 18.76 -15.19 -22.07
C PHE A 96 17.37 -15.81 -22.14
N TYR A 97 16.67 -15.50 -23.23
CA TYR A 97 15.35 -16.03 -23.56
C TYR A 97 15.31 -16.32 -25.07
N THR A 98 14.34 -17.10 -25.54
CA THR A 98 14.14 -17.26 -26.99
C THR A 98 13.19 -16.18 -27.54
N PRO A 99 13.32 -15.75 -28.81
CA PRO A 99 12.33 -14.88 -29.43
C PRO A 99 10.90 -15.42 -29.32
N GLU A 100 10.71 -16.74 -29.44
CA GLU A 100 9.40 -17.38 -29.28
C GLU A 100 8.79 -17.19 -27.88
N GLU A 101 9.60 -17.33 -26.81
CA GLU A 101 9.17 -17.05 -25.43
C GLU A 101 8.72 -15.59 -25.25
N MET A 102 9.33 -14.67 -26.01
CA MET A 102 9.01 -13.24 -26.00
C MET A 102 7.85 -12.87 -26.95
N GLY A 103 7.17 -13.85 -27.53
CA GLY A 103 6.02 -13.65 -28.41
C GLY A 103 6.37 -13.37 -29.87
N ALA A 104 7.62 -13.55 -30.28
CA ALA A 104 8.00 -13.46 -31.70
C ALA A 104 7.43 -14.66 -32.46
N VAL A 105 6.75 -14.37 -33.58
CA VAL A 105 6.15 -15.36 -34.47
C VAL A 105 6.54 -15.06 -35.91
N LEU A 106 6.58 -16.12 -36.73
CA LEU A 106 6.82 -15.98 -38.16
C LEU A 106 5.61 -15.33 -38.85
N ASP A 107 5.83 -14.16 -39.45
CA ASP A 107 4.85 -13.47 -40.29
C ASP A 107 4.85 -14.09 -41.70
N MET A 108 4.08 -15.16 -41.85
CA MET A 108 3.92 -15.89 -43.12
C MET A 108 3.47 -15.00 -44.29
N PRO A 109 2.46 -14.11 -44.15
CA PRO A 109 2.10 -13.16 -45.21
C PRO A 109 3.27 -12.27 -45.65
N ARG A 110 4.03 -11.72 -44.70
CA ARG A 110 5.18 -10.86 -45.00
C ARG A 110 6.32 -11.65 -45.65
N LEU A 111 6.60 -12.87 -45.17
CA LEU A 111 7.59 -13.76 -45.78
C LEU A 111 7.24 -14.03 -47.25
N LYS A 112 6.00 -14.45 -47.54
CA LYS A 112 5.54 -14.71 -48.91
C LYS A 112 5.69 -13.49 -49.82
N LYS A 113 5.35 -12.30 -49.32
CA LYS A 113 5.51 -11.05 -50.08
C LYS A 113 6.98 -10.71 -50.35
N LEU A 114 7.87 -10.92 -49.38
CA LEU A 114 9.31 -10.73 -49.55
C LEU A 114 9.88 -11.71 -50.57
N VAL A 115 9.53 -13.00 -50.47
CA VAL A 115 9.93 -14.05 -51.41
C VAL A 115 9.48 -13.71 -52.83
N ALA A 116 8.20 -13.40 -53.03
CA ALA A 116 7.65 -13.02 -54.33
C ALA A 116 8.37 -11.80 -54.93
N SER A 117 8.72 -10.81 -54.10
CA SER A 117 9.43 -9.61 -54.57
C SER A 117 10.88 -9.88 -55.00
N VAL A 118 11.52 -10.92 -54.46
CA VAL A 118 12.89 -11.29 -54.86
C VAL A 118 12.88 -12.14 -56.13
N LEU A 119 11.87 -13.01 -56.27
CA LEU A 119 11.73 -13.88 -57.44
C LEU A 119 11.23 -13.14 -58.69
N ASP A 120 10.58 -12.00 -58.54
CA ASP A 120 10.13 -11.16 -59.66
C ASP A 120 11.25 -10.21 -60.13
N PRO A 121 11.84 -10.42 -61.32
CA PRO A 121 12.89 -9.55 -61.87
C PRO A 121 12.40 -8.11 -62.12
N SER A 122 11.09 -7.92 -62.24
CA SER A 122 10.45 -6.62 -62.41
C SER A 122 10.11 -5.94 -61.09
N SER A 123 10.51 -6.50 -59.94
CA SER A 123 10.23 -5.87 -58.67
C SER A 123 11.06 -4.59 -58.46
N ALA A 124 10.51 -3.63 -57.73
CA ALA A 124 11.25 -2.41 -57.38
C ALA A 124 12.50 -2.71 -56.54
N LEU A 125 12.45 -3.76 -55.70
CA LEU A 125 13.56 -4.21 -54.87
C LEU A 125 14.75 -4.67 -55.73
N ILE A 126 14.50 -5.53 -56.71
CA ILE A 126 15.52 -6.04 -57.63
C ILE A 126 16.08 -4.91 -58.50
N ARG A 127 15.21 -4.06 -59.08
CA ARG A 127 15.65 -2.92 -59.91
C ARG A 127 16.56 -1.95 -59.16
N ILE A 128 16.17 -1.54 -57.95
CA ILE A 128 16.95 -0.59 -57.13
C ILE A 128 18.28 -1.22 -56.71
N HIS A 129 18.27 -2.51 -56.35
CA HIS A 129 19.48 -3.24 -55.97
C HIS A 129 20.45 -3.36 -57.15
N GLN A 130 19.97 -3.74 -58.33
CA GLN A 130 20.78 -3.80 -59.55
C GLN A 130 21.36 -2.43 -59.92
N GLN A 131 20.62 -1.33 -59.71
CA GLN A 131 21.10 0.01 -60.04
C GLN A 131 22.14 0.55 -59.05
N LYS A 132 22.03 0.24 -57.75
CA LYS A 132 22.83 0.88 -56.69
C LYS A 132 23.86 -0.04 -56.01
N LYS A 133 23.68 -1.36 -56.10
CA LYS A 133 24.44 -2.37 -55.33
C LYS A 133 24.65 -3.66 -56.14
N ALA A 134 24.85 -3.54 -57.46
CA ALA A 134 25.15 -4.66 -58.35
C ALA A 134 26.30 -5.53 -57.80
N GLY A 135 26.12 -6.85 -57.80
CA GLY A 135 27.11 -7.82 -57.32
C GLY A 135 27.20 -8.00 -55.79
N LYS A 136 26.38 -7.31 -55.00
CA LYS A 136 26.26 -7.55 -53.55
C LYS A 136 25.02 -8.40 -53.23
N PRO A 137 25.01 -9.16 -52.11
CA PRO A 137 23.82 -9.87 -51.66
C PRO A 137 22.68 -8.91 -51.30
N ILE A 138 21.44 -9.37 -51.51
CA ILE A 138 20.24 -8.68 -51.02
C ILE A 138 20.01 -9.10 -49.56
N ILE A 139 19.98 -8.13 -48.66
CA ILE A 139 19.67 -8.38 -47.25
C ILE A 139 18.17 -8.16 -47.05
N LEU A 140 17.45 -9.22 -46.65
CA LEU A 140 16.04 -9.13 -46.31
C LEU A 140 15.86 -8.98 -44.79
N PRO A 141 14.92 -8.14 -44.33
CA PRO A 141 14.54 -8.11 -42.93
C PRO A 141 13.87 -9.43 -42.54
N LEU A 142 14.02 -9.84 -41.28
CA LEU A 142 13.29 -11.00 -40.78
C LEU A 142 11.79 -10.71 -40.80
N PRO A 143 10.97 -11.59 -41.40
CA PRO A 143 9.52 -11.47 -41.34
C PRO A 143 9.01 -11.99 -39.99
N ILE A 144 9.39 -11.30 -38.92
CA ILE A 144 8.93 -11.59 -37.57
C ILE A 144 7.86 -10.56 -37.20
N ALA A 145 6.74 -11.06 -36.69
CA ALA A 145 5.73 -10.26 -36.01
C ALA A 145 5.78 -10.58 -34.51
N ILE A 146 5.31 -9.66 -33.69
CA ILE A 146 5.13 -9.92 -32.26
C ILE A 146 3.64 -10.15 -31.97
N GLU A 147 3.32 -11.34 -31.46
CA GLU A 147 2.01 -11.62 -30.88
C GLU A 147 1.89 -10.88 -29.54
N HIS A 148 1.18 -9.76 -29.58
CA HIS A 148 1.11 -8.81 -28.47
C HIS A 148 0.70 -9.45 -27.14
N ASP A 149 -0.30 -10.33 -27.14
CA ASP A 149 -0.79 -10.96 -25.90
C ASP A 149 0.28 -11.84 -25.24
N ARG A 150 1.03 -12.61 -26.02
CA ARG A 150 2.14 -13.44 -25.50
C ARG A 150 3.31 -12.58 -25.03
N ALA A 151 3.68 -11.58 -25.83
CA ALA A 151 4.75 -10.65 -25.47
C ALA A 151 4.40 -9.89 -24.18
N MET A 152 3.16 -9.45 -24.01
CA MET A 152 2.72 -8.79 -22.78
C MET A 152 2.68 -9.72 -21.58
N ALA A 153 2.27 -10.99 -21.75
CA ALA A 153 2.31 -11.99 -20.68
C ALA A 153 3.75 -12.24 -20.19
N PHE A 154 4.70 -12.41 -21.13
CA PHE A 154 6.13 -12.48 -20.82
C PHE A 154 6.63 -11.20 -20.13
N LEU A 155 6.24 -10.05 -20.70
CA LEU A 155 6.33 -8.68 -20.19
C LEU A 155 6.11 -8.60 -18.68
N LEU A 156 4.89 -8.97 -18.29
CA LEU A 156 4.39 -8.91 -16.93
C LEU A 156 5.12 -9.88 -16.01
N HIS A 157 5.47 -11.08 -16.49
CA HIS A 157 6.26 -12.02 -15.71
C HIS A 157 7.67 -11.49 -15.42
N LEU A 158 8.34 -10.92 -16.43
CA LEU A 158 9.66 -10.30 -16.28
C LEU A 158 9.58 -9.07 -15.36
N LYS A 159 8.54 -8.25 -15.52
CA LYS A 159 8.27 -7.08 -14.67
C LYS A 159 8.19 -7.45 -13.19
N ASN A 160 7.51 -8.54 -12.82
CA ASN A 160 7.42 -8.97 -11.43
C ASN A 160 8.78 -9.33 -10.79
N ARG A 161 9.78 -9.69 -11.60
CA ARG A 161 11.14 -10.00 -11.15
C ARG A 161 12.04 -8.76 -11.07
N ILE A 162 11.83 -7.80 -11.97
CA ILE A 162 12.65 -6.58 -12.10
C ILE A 162 12.15 -5.46 -11.18
N ASP A 163 10.83 -5.27 -11.10
CA ASP A 163 10.23 -4.19 -10.34
C ASP A 163 10.56 -4.30 -8.86
N ARG A 164 11.02 -3.19 -8.30
CA ARG A 164 11.32 -3.05 -6.88
C ARG A 164 10.81 -1.70 -6.40
N ILE A 165 10.04 -1.72 -5.32
CA ILE A 165 9.58 -0.49 -4.68
C ILE A 165 10.80 0.17 -4.01
N PRO A 166 10.97 1.50 -4.12
CA PRO A 166 12.02 2.20 -3.40
C PRO A 166 11.87 2.02 -1.89
N ARG A 167 13.00 2.06 -1.18
CA ARG A 167 13.02 2.05 0.29
C ARG A 167 13.50 3.40 0.79
N ASP A 168 12.65 4.03 1.57
CA ASP A 168 12.94 5.29 2.23
C ASP A 168 14.07 5.16 3.26
N ALA A 169 14.93 6.19 3.30
CA ALA A 169 15.91 6.37 4.36
C ALA A 169 15.21 6.53 5.72
N ARG A 170 15.86 6.04 6.77
CA ARG A 170 15.35 6.07 8.16
C ARG A 170 16.43 6.56 9.11
N LEU A 171 16.03 6.95 10.31
CA LEU A 171 16.99 7.29 11.36
C LEU A 171 17.16 6.12 12.33
N ASP A 172 18.37 5.59 12.43
CA ASP A 172 18.77 4.71 13.54
C ASP A 172 18.99 5.59 14.77
N LEU A 173 18.04 5.53 15.70
CA LEU A 173 18.02 6.38 16.89
C LEU A 173 18.98 5.90 17.98
N GLU A 174 19.42 4.64 17.96
CA GLU A 174 20.42 4.13 18.90
C GLU A 174 21.82 4.61 18.51
N ARG A 175 22.15 4.52 17.21
CA ARG A 175 23.45 4.94 16.68
C ARG A 175 23.49 6.42 16.28
N ARG A 176 22.33 7.08 16.21
CA ARG A 176 22.13 8.42 15.64
C ARG A 176 22.69 8.53 14.22
N GLN A 177 22.44 7.50 13.41
CA GLN A 177 22.93 7.40 12.04
C GLN A 177 21.75 7.29 11.08
N VAL A 178 21.91 7.84 9.88
CA VAL A 178 20.93 7.67 8.80
C VAL A 178 21.14 6.29 8.17
N LEU A 179 20.09 5.47 8.19
CA LEU A 179 20.00 4.26 7.39
C LEU A 179 19.68 4.68 5.96
N PRO A 180 20.53 4.33 4.98
CA PRO A 180 20.42 4.88 3.65
C PRO A 180 19.16 4.41 2.91
N ASP A 181 18.68 5.25 1.99
CA ASP A 181 17.63 4.90 1.04
C ASP A 181 18.14 3.95 -0.05
N GLU A 182 17.24 3.11 -0.57
CA GLU A 182 17.50 2.26 -1.73
C GLU A 182 16.56 2.66 -2.86
N PRO A 183 17.08 3.07 -4.04
CA PRO A 183 16.22 3.42 -5.16
C PRO A 183 15.48 2.19 -5.70
N GLY A 184 14.22 2.41 -6.07
CA GLY A 184 13.37 1.43 -6.71
C GLY A 184 13.63 1.32 -8.21
N ARG A 185 13.00 0.33 -8.83
CA ARG A 185 13.06 0.07 -10.27
C ARG A 185 11.67 -0.21 -10.79
N ARG A 186 11.34 0.38 -11.94
CA ARG A 186 10.08 0.13 -12.65
C ARG A 186 10.38 -0.13 -14.12
N MET A 187 10.05 -1.34 -14.58
CA MET A 187 10.13 -1.66 -16.00
C MET A 187 9.01 -0.97 -16.78
N ASP A 188 9.37 -0.28 -17.86
CA ASP A 188 8.42 0.24 -18.85
C ASP A 188 8.13 -0.86 -19.88
N LEU A 189 6.90 -1.38 -19.83
CA LEU A 189 6.46 -2.48 -20.68
C LEU A 189 6.43 -2.10 -22.16
N TYR A 190 5.90 -0.90 -22.48
CA TYR A 190 5.70 -0.48 -23.86
C TYR A 190 7.00 -0.02 -24.50
N ALA A 191 7.84 0.70 -23.75
CA ALA A 191 9.16 1.07 -24.25
C ALA A 191 10.03 -0.18 -24.48
N THR A 192 9.98 -1.17 -23.57
CA THR A 192 10.69 -2.44 -23.77
C THR A 192 10.14 -3.23 -24.96
N LEU A 193 8.81 -3.26 -25.14
CA LEU A 193 8.20 -3.89 -26.31
C LEU A 193 8.69 -3.23 -27.61
N GLY A 194 8.76 -1.90 -27.66
CA GLY A 194 9.32 -1.17 -28.80
C GLY A 194 10.78 -1.55 -29.09
N CYS A 195 11.62 -1.69 -28.05
CA CYS A 195 12.99 -2.16 -28.21
C CYS A 195 13.07 -3.60 -28.75
N LEU A 196 12.13 -4.47 -28.38
CA LEU A 196 12.05 -5.84 -28.92
C LEU A 196 11.62 -5.85 -30.38
N GLU A 197 10.61 -5.05 -30.74
CA GLU A 197 10.16 -4.91 -32.13
C GLU A 197 11.28 -4.41 -33.04
N GLU A 198 12.03 -3.40 -32.59
CA GLU A 198 13.20 -2.88 -33.30
C GLU A 198 14.29 -3.95 -33.43
N ALA A 199 14.60 -4.67 -32.35
CA ALA A 199 15.63 -5.70 -32.38
C ALA A 199 15.27 -6.87 -33.30
N PHE A 200 14.03 -7.37 -33.25
CA PHE A 200 13.57 -8.45 -34.12
C PHE A 200 13.50 -8.02 -35.59
N SER A 201 12.99 -6.82 -35.86
CA SER A 201 12.90 -6.31 -37.24
C SER A 201 14.27 -6.00 -37.86
N SER A 202 15.26 -5.64 -37.03
CA SER A 202 16.65 -5.39 -37.44
C SER A 202 17.51 -6.65 -37.45
N GLY A 203 17.02 -7.76 -36.93
CA GLY A 203 17.76 -9.02 -36.84
C GLY A 203 18.90 -9.02 -35.82
N LEU A 204 18.78 -8.18 -34.79
CA LEU A 204 19.69 -8.18 -33.66
C LEU A 204 19.40 -9.39 -32.77
N ASN A 205 20.40 -9.91 -32.08
CA ASN A 205 20.26 -10.99 -31.10
C ASN A 205 20.17 -10.46 -29.65
N GLN A 206 19.95 -9.15 -29.50
CA GLN A 206 19.86 -8.50 -28.21
C GLN A 206 18.89 -7.32 -28.24
N ALA A 207 18.24 -7.05 -27.11
CA ALA A 207 17.39 -5.88 -26.89
C ALA A 207 17.60 -5.31 -25.49
N GLN A 208 17.36 -4.02 -25.34
CA GLN A 208 17.42 -3.33 -24.06
C GLN A 208 16.07 -3.41 -23.34
N VAL A 209 16.10 -3.73 -22.05
CA VAL A 209 14.95 -3.58 -21.15
C VAL A 209 14.95 -2.16 -20.60
N VAL A 210 13.87 -1.42 -20.85
CA VAL A 210 13.73 -0.04 -20.40
C VAL A 210 13.26 -0.04 -18.95
N VAL A 211 14.11 0.44 -18.05
CA VAL A 211 13.86 0.51 -16.61
C VAL A 211 14.01 1.94 -16.14
N GLU A 212 12.99 2.44 -15.47
CA GLU A 212 13.00 3.72 -14.77
C GLU A 212 13.46 3.51 -13.32
N VAL A 213 14.42 4.31 -12.88
CA VAL A 213 14.85 4.35 -11.48
C VAL A 213 13.90 5.27 -10.70
N VAL A 214 13.16 4.70 -9.76
CA VAL A 214 12.23 5.45 -8.92
C VAL A 214 12.95 5.81 -7.62
N GLN A 215 13.20 7.09 -7.38
CA GLN A 215 13.84 7.54 -6.14
C GLN A 215 12.93 7.36 -4.94
N ALA A 216 13.55 7.13 -3.78
CA ALA A 216 12.83 7.13 -2.51
C ALA A 216 12.27 8.53 -2.20
N THR A 217 11.13 8.58 -1.53
CA THR A 217 10.53 9.84 -1.10
C THR A 217 11.41 10.50 -0.04
N ARG A 218 12.02 9.69 0.83
CA ARG A 218 13.00 10.13 1.84
C ARG A 218 14.38 9.68 1.43
N THR A 219 15.20 10.62 0.97
CA THR A 219 16.60 10.35 0.65
C THR A 219 17.49 10.61 1.86
N SER A 220 18.63 9.92 1.93
CA SER A 220 19.63 10.08 2.99
C SER A 220 20.10 11.52 3.14
N SER A 221 20.18 12.24 2.02
CA SER A 221 20.55 13.67 1.97
C SER A 221 19.54 14.57 2.70
N LEU A 222 18.25 14.26 2.66
CA LEU A 222 17.20 15.01 3.39
C LEU A 222 17.27 14.76 4.90
N LEU A 223 17.82 13.62 5.31
CA LEU A 223 17.89 13.21 6.70
C LEU A 223 19.15 13.71 7.42
N HIS A 224 20.15 14.21 6.68
CA HIS A 224 21.34 14.81 7.25
C HIS A 224 20.98 16.10 8.03
N GLY A 225 21.36 16.14 9.31
CA GLY A 225 21.19 17.34 10.16
C GLY A 225 19.78 17.52 10.74
N ILE A 226 18.93 16.49 10.73
CA ILE A 226 17.65 16.53 11.45
C ILE A 226 17.91 16.72 12.95
N LEU A 227 17.24 17.72 13.52
CA LEU A 227 17.28 18.01 14.95
C LEU A 227 16.31 17.10 15.70
N ILE A 228 16.85 16.25 16.58
CA ILE A 228 16.11 15.36 17.49
C ILE A 228 16.49 15.65 18.95
N ASP A 229 16.71 16.93 19.26
CA ASP A 229 17.22 17.38 20.55
C ASP A 229 16.26 17.00 21.69
N ASP A 230 14.96 17.02 21.40
CA ASP A 230 13.89 16.99 22.37
C ASP A 230 12.68 16.12 21.97
N VAL A 231 11.81 15.82 22.95
CA VAL A 231 10.58 15.05 22.75
C VAL A 231 9.39 16.00 22.69
N LEU A 232 8.81 16.16 21.51
CA LEU A 232 7.64 17.03 21.31
C LEU A 232 6.38 16.45 21.96
N GLY A 233 6.26 15.12 22.01
CA GLY A 233 5.20 14.45 22.74
C GLY A 233 5.42 12.96 22.87
N TYR A 234 4.90 12.36 23.94
CA TYR A 234 5.05 10.93 24.22
C TYR A 234 3.84 10.32 24.93
N LEU A 235 3.69 9.00 24.81
CA LEU A 235 2.82 8.19 25.67
C LEU A 235 3.43 6.80 25.90
N GLU A 236 3.15 6.22 27.05
CA GLU A 236 3.41 4.81 27.36
C GLU A 236 2.11 4.03 27.58
N THR A 237 2.04 2.81 27.06
CA THR A 237 0.99 1.84 27.39
C THR A 237 1.60 0.50 27.79
N ARG A 238 0.94 -0.24 28.70
CA ARG A 238 1.47 -1.51 29.23
C ARG A 238 0.90 -2.73 28.50
N TYR A 239 1.69 -3.80 28.43
CA TYR A 239 1.25 -5.09 27.90
C TYR A 239 1.77 -6.26 28.75
N VAL A 240 1.04 -7.38 28.72
CA VAL A 240 1.37 -8.60 29.47
C VAL A 240 2.48 -9.38 28.77
N ARG A 241 3.40 -9.96 29.55
CA ARG A 241 4.62 -10.63 29.07
C ARG A 241 4.67 -12.14 29.34
N ASP A 242 3.56 -12.76 29.71
CA ASP A 242 3.55 -14.20 29.95
C ASP A 242 3.64 -14.98 28.61
N LEU A 243 3.91 -16.28 28.70
CA LEU A 243 4.03 -17.17 27.53
C LEU A 243 2.74 -17.24 26.70
N LYS A 244 1.57 -17.00 27.31
CA LYS A 244 0.28 -17.03 26.60
C LYS A 244 0.10 -15.83 25.66
N HIS A 245 0.88 -14.76 25.86
CA HIS A 245 0.81 -13.53 25.05
C HIS A 245 2.07 -13.30 24.20
N GLU A 246 2.85 -14.34 23.93
CA GLU A 246 4.08 -14.25 23.13
C GLU A 246 3.80 -13.78 21.70
N GLU A 247 2.84 -14.41 21.01
CA GLU A 247 2.44 -14.05 19.63
C GLU A 247 1.92 -12.61 19.54
N ARG A 248 1.16 -12.17 20.55
CA ARG A 248 0.71 -10.77 20.66
C ARG A 248 1.90 -9.82 20.82
N THR A 249 2.87 -10.18 21.66
CA THR A 249 4.08 -9.38 21.86
C THR A 249 4.93 -9.30 20.60
N PHE A 250 5.02 -10.40 19.84
CA PHE A 250 5.67 -10.42 18.52
C PHE A 250 5.00 -9.43 17.56
N ASN A 251 3.66 -9.47 17.46
CA ASN A 251 2.90 -8.54 16.61
C ASN A 251 3.12 -7.07 16.99
N LEU A 252 3.19 -6.75 18.29
CA LEU A 252 3.49 -5.40 18.76
C LEU A 252 4.87 -4.94 18.27
N ARG A 253 5.89 -5.77 18.47
CA ARG A 253 7.28 -5.47 18.05
C ARG A 253 7.39 -5.31 16.54
N LEU A 254 6.73 -6.18 15.78
CA LEU A 254 6.73 -6.13 14.32
C LEU A 254 6.07 -4.85 13.81
N ALA A 255 4.92 -4.45 14.37
CA ALA A 255 4.26 -3.21 13.97
C ALA A 255 5.08 -1.96 14.37
N ALA A 256 5.68 -1.98 15.57
CA ALA A 256 6.54 -0.90 16.04
C ALA A 256 7.79 -0.73 15.16
N SER A 257 8.45 -1.82 14.76
CA SER A 257 9.67 -1.75 13.93
C SER A 257 9.42 -1.14 12.54
N LYS A 258 8.19 -1.24 12.02
CA LYS A 258 7.82 -0.57 10.76
C LYS A 258 7.75 0.95 10.89
N ILE A 259 7.46 1.47 12.08
CA ILE A 259 7.29 2.90 12.38
C ILE A 259 8.57 3.51 12.95
N HIS A 260 9.34 2.72 13.69
CA HIS A 260 10.56 3.16 14.36
C HIS A 260 11.55 3.81 13.37
N GLY A 261 11.96 5.04 13.69
CA GLY A 261 12.91 5.81 12.89
C GLY A 261 12.29 6.45 11.63
N TYR A 262 10.96 6.44 11.50
CA TYR A 262 10.27 7.09 10.40
C TYR A 262 10.36 8.61 10.52
N VAL A 263 10.74 9.28 9.42
CA VAL A 263 10.89 10.73 9.36
C VAL A 263 9.69 11.35 8.66
N LEU A 264 8.88 12.13 9.37
CA LEU A 264 7.72 12.81 8.80
C LEU A 264 8.10 14.23 8.40
N LEU A 265 8.08 14.53 7.09
CA LEU A 265 8.52 15.80 6.53
C LEU A 265 7.50 16.93 6.80
N PRO A 266 7.92 18.20 6.72
CA PRO A 266 7.00 19.35 6.82
C PRO A 266 5.79 19.23 5.90
N GLY A 267 4.57 19.37 6.43
CA GLY A 267 3.32 19.30 5.68
C GLY A 267 2.88 17.89 5.26
N GLU A 268 3.72 16.87 5.45
CA GLU A 268 3.43 15.49 5.07
C GLU A 268 2.41 14.84 6.03
N THR A 269 1.57 13.95 5.49
CA THR A 269 0.62 13.14 6.26
C THR A 269 1.14 11.71 6.40
N PHE A 270 1.31 11.25 7.63
CA PHE A 270 1.56 9.86 7.96
C PHE A 270 0.26 9.05 7.85
N ASP A 271 0.31 7.87 7.22
CA ASP A 271 -0.77 6.87 7.24
C ASP A 271 -0.26 5.56 7.86
N PHE A 272 -0.89 5.16 8.97
CA PHE A 272 -0.49 3.97 9.72
C PHE A 272 -0.62 2.67 8.90
N ASN A 273 -1.63 2.55 8.04
CA ASN A 273 -1.83 1.35 7.23
C ASN A 273 -0.87 1.27 6.05
N GLU A 274 -0.50 2.41 5.48
CA GLU A 274 0.52 2.50 4.42
C GLU A 274 1.88 2.07 4.95
N VAL A 275 2.29 2.60 6.11
CA VAL A 275 3.61 2.33 6.69
C VAL A 275 3.73 0.92 7.27
N VAL A 276 2.69 0.44 7.97
CA VAL A 276 2.74 -0.86 8.66
C VAL A 276 2.30 -2.03 7.77
N GLY A 277 1.50 -1.77 6.73
CA GLY A 277 1.10 -2.75 5.71
C GLY A 277 0.05 -3.78 6.13
N PRO A 278 -0.29 -4.76 5.28
CA PRO A 278 -1.29 -5.79 5.59
C PRO A 278 -0.91 -6.68 6.78
N ARG A 279 -1.88 -6.97 7.66
CA ARG A 279 -1.69 -7.81 8.85
C ARG A 279 -1.98 -9.28 8.51
N THR A 280 -1.06 -9.89 7.75
CA THR A 280 -1.17 -11.27 7.26
C THR A 280 0.00 -12.12 7.76
N GLU A 281 -0.18 -13.45 7.77
CA GLU A 281 0.88 -14.39 8.15
C GLU A 281 2.09 -14.33 7.21
N VAL A 282 1.85 -14.11 5.90
CA VAL A 282 2.90 -13.89 4.90
C VAL A 282 3.77 -12.67 5.24
N ASN A 283 3.17 -11.64 5.85
CA ASN A 283 3.89 -10.46 6.33
C ASN A 283 4.47 -10.65 7.75
N GLY A 284 4.45 -11.87 8.27
CA GLY A 284 5.03 -12.28 9.55
C GLY A 284 4.10 -12.13 10.75
N TYR A 285 2.89 -11.59 10.59
CA TYR A 285 1.96 -11.44 11.71
C TYR A 285 1.43 -12.79 12.20
N LYS A 286 1.10 -12.83 13.48
CA LYS A 286 0.69 -14.03 14.20
C LYS A 286 -0.75 -13.91 14.67
N VAL A 287 -1.41 -15.04 14.88
CA VAL A 287 -2.75 -15.09 15.48
C VAL A 287 -2.66 -14.69 16.94
N ALA A 288 -3.45 -13.69 17.32
CA ALA A 288 -3.54 -13.21 18.70
C ALA A 288 -4.94 -12.63 18.95
N PRO A 289 -5.36 -12.42 20.20
CA PRO A 289 -6.69 -11.88 20.47
C PRO A 289 -6.89 -10.48 19.86
N VAL A 290 -7.97 -10.32 19.10
CA VAL A 290 -8.47 -9.09 18.47
C VAL A 290 -9.89 -8.77 18.97
N ILE A 291 -10.35 -7.55 18.70
CA ILE A 291 -11.73 -7.15 19.00
C ILE A 291 -12.51 -7.13 17.69
N ALA A 292 -13.50 -8.00 17.57
CA ALA A 292 -14.42 -8.03 16.43
C ALA A 292 -15.85 -7.81 16.92
N ARG A 293 -16.53 -6.77 16.41
CA ARG A 293 -17.93 -6.45 16.76
C ARG A 293 -18.23 -6.36 18.27
N GLY A 294 -17.23 -5.99 19.07
CA GLY A 294 -17.36 -5.84 20.53
C GLY A 294 -16.91 -7.06 21.34
N GLU A 295 -16.65 -8.19 20.67
CA GLU A 295 -16.21 -9.44 21.29
C GLU A 295 -14.71 -9.66 21.10
N MET A 296 -14.09 -10.41 22.01
CA MET A 296 -12.70 -10.85 21.88
C MET A 296 -12.70 -12.15 21.08
N VAL A 297 -12.04 -12.14 19.92
CA VAL A 297 -11.86 -13.32 19.07
C VAL A 297 -10.39 -13.44 18.68
N ASP A 298 -9.93 -14.60 18.27
CA ASP A 298 -8.57 -14.73 17.73
C ASP A 298 -8.51 -14.23 16.29
N GLY A 299 -7.46 -13.50 15.95
CA GLY A 299 -7.25 -12.94 14.62
C GLY A 299 -5.80 -12.58 14.34
N VAL A 300 -5.43 -12.51 13.07
CA VAL A 300 -4.06 -12.17 12.67
C VAL A 300 -3.76 -10.70 12.97
N GLY A 301 -2.60 -10.43 13.58
CA GLY A 301 -2.15 -9.07 13.87
C GLY A 301 -2.75 -8.43 15.13
N GLY A 302 -3.30 -9.26 16.03
CA GLY A 302 -3.73 -8.79 17.35
C GLY A 302 -2.62 -8.06 18.10
N GLY A 303 -2.94 -6.85 18.57
CA GLY A 303 -2.00 -5.93 19.24
C GLY A 303 -1.72 -4.63 18.48
N THR A 304 -1.88 -4.60 17.16
CA THR A 304 -1.59 -3.42 16.31
C THR A 304 -2.33 -2.14 16.72
N CYS A 305 -3.57 -2.24 17.21
CA CYS A 305 -4.29 -1.07 17.74
C CYS A 305 -3.61 -0.43 18.95
N GLN A 306 -2.85 -1.19 19.76
CA GLN A 306 -2.13 -0.62 20.89
C GLN A 306 -0.98 0.27 20.41
N ILE A 307 -0.26 -0.15 19.36
CA ILE A 307 0.77 0.67 18.71
C ILE A 307 0.14 1.93 18.14
N ALA A 308 -0.93 1.80 17.35
CA ALA A 308 -1.64 2.95 16.78
C ALA A 308 -2.15 3.92 17.85
N SER A 309 -2.73 3.39 18.93
CA SER A 309 -3.25 4.20 20.05
C SER A 309 -2.14 4.94 20.79
N THR A 310 -1.00 4.29 21.03
CA THR A 310 0.15 4.91 21.72
C THR A 310 0.75 6.01 20.85
N LEU A 311 0.94 5.74 19.55
CA LEU A 311 1.41 6.71 18.58
C LEU A 311 0.46 7.89 18.39
N HIS A 312 -0.85 7.65 18.30
CA HIS A 312 -1.85 8.73 18.22
C HIS A 312 -1.77 9.67 19.42
N ALA A 313 -1.63 9.13 20.63
CA ALA A 313 -1.53 9.97 21.81
C ALA A 313 -0.21 10.78 21.84
N ALA A 314 0.92 10.17 21.46
CA ALA A 314 2.17 10.90 21.31
C ALA A 314 2.06 12.03 20.28
N ALA A 315 1.48 11.76 19.10
CA ALA A 315 1.18 12.75 18.07
C ALA A 315 0.25 13.86 18.56
N PHE A 316 -0.78 13.50 19.34
CA PHE A 316 -1.72 14.44 19.94
C PHE A 316 -1.01 15.43 20.87
N PHE A 317 -0.16 14.92 21.78
CA PHE A 317 0.59 15.77 22.72
C PHE A 317 1.70 16.55 22.04
N ALA A 318 2.27 16.02 20.96
CA ALA A 318 3.25 16.69 20.11
C ALA A 318 2.69 17.81 19.23
N GLY A 319 1.38 18.06 19.29
CA GLY A 319 0.75 19.13 18.51
C GLY A 319 0.64 18.83 17.02
N LEU A 320 0.76 17.56 16.59
CA LEU A 320 0.52 17.17 15.20
C LEU A 320 -0.96 17.27 14.83
N ASP A 321 -1.27 17.52 13.56
CA ASP A 321 -2.64 17.61 13.09
C ASP A 321 -3.24 16.21 12.96
N ILE A 322 -4.24 15.86 13.78
CA ILE A 322 -4.90 14.56 13.68
C ILE A 322 -5.93 14.60 12.54
N VAL A 323 -5.55 14.06 11.38
CA VAL A 323 -6.33 14.10 10.13
C VAL A 323 -7.45 13.04 10.14
N GLU A 324 -7.12 11.81 10.53
CA GLU A 324 -8.08 10.71 10.61
C GLU A 324 -7.80 9.87 11.85
N ARG A 325 -8.82 9.70 12.69
CA ARG A 325 -8.78 8.79 13.84
C ARG A 325 -10.18 8.28 14.13
N ARG A 326 -10.30 7.00 14.47
CA ARG A 326 -11.52 6.41 15.01
C ARG A 326 -11.28 5.84 16.41
N PRO A 327 -12.17 6.08 17.39
CA PRO A 327 -12.14 5.35 18.66
C PRO A 327 -12.48 3.88 18.45
N HIS A 328 -12.12 3.05 19.42
CA HIS A 328 -12.59 1.67 19.49
C HIS A 328 -14.10 1.61 19.76
N THR A 329 -14.71 0.48 19.39
CA THR A 329 -16.13 0.19 19.67
C THR A 329 -16.41 -0.18 21.13
N ARG A 330 -15.46 0.04 22.03
CA ARG A 330 -15.57 -0.07 23.49
C ARG A 330 -14.35 0.56 24.14
N PRO A 331 -14.43 0.99 25.41
CA PRO A 331 -13.25 1.45 26.14
C PRO A 331 -12.19 0.36 26.26
N ILE A 332 -10.92 0.76 26.14
CA ILE A 332 -9.77 -0.15 26.18
C ILE A 332 -8.97 0.09 27.45
N PHE A 333 -8.45 -0.98 28.06
CA PHE A 333 -7.84 -0.90 29.40
C PHE A 333 -6.46 -0.22 29.43
N TYR A 334 -5.67 -0.35 28.35
CA TYR A 334 -4.28 0.12 28.34
C TYR A 334 -4.15 1.61 27.98
N ILE A 335 -5.24 2.28 27.59
CA ILE A 335 -5.24 3.69 27.20
C ILE A 335 -6.54 4.39 27.60
N LYS A 336 -6.48 5.69 27.84
CA LYS A 336 -7.64 6.49 28.25
C LYS A 336 -8.60 6.72 27.10
N MET A 337 -9.90 6.71 27.39
CA MET A 337 -10.95 7.09 26.44
C MET A 337 -10.66 8.48 25.87
N GLY A 338 -10.69 8.59 24.55
CA GLY A 338 -10.38 9.81 23.80
C GLY A 338 -8.93 9.91 23.32
N LEU A 339 -8.04 9.02 23.76
CA LEU A 339 -6.66 8.91 23.27
C LEU A 339 -6.42 7.63 22.47
N ASP A 340 -7.34 6.67 22.49
CA ASP A 340 -7.24 5.42 21.72
C ASP A 340 -7.42 5.66 20.22
N ALA A 341 -6.84 4.82 19.37
CA ALA A 341 -7.05 4.82 17.93
C ALA A 341 -7.20 3.38 17.44
N ALA A 342 -8.37 3.06 16.87
CA ALA A 342 -8.63 1.78 16.25
C ALA A 342 -8.06 1.76 14.82
N VAL A 343 -7.51 0.63 14.42
CA VAL A 343 -6.98 0.39 13.07
C VAL A 343 -7.36 -1.02 12.61
N ALA A 344 -7.67 -1.15 11.32
CA ALA A 344 -7.98 -2.41 10.66
C ALA A 344 -7.58 -2.25 9.18
N TYR A 345 -6.61 -3.02 8.73
CA TYR A 345 -6.15 -2.94 7.35
C TYR A 345 -7.19 -3.52 6.38
N PRO A 346 -7.47 -2.89 5.21
CA PRO A 346 -6.99 -1.57 4.78
C PRO A 346 -7.94 -0.41 5.16
N THR A 347 -9.08 -0.69 5.80
CA THR A 347 -10.25 0.21 5.84
C THR A 347 -10.27 1.24 6.97
N ILE A 348 -9.70 0.91 8.14
CA ILE A 348 -9.63 1.82 9.30
C ILE A 348 -8.17 2.13 9.54
N THR A 349 -7.78 3.39 9.44
CA THR A 349 -6.40 3.84 9.65
C THR A 349 -6.32 4.99 10.67
N LEU A 350 -5.09 5.32 11.05
CA LEU A 350 -4.72 6.53 11.76
C LEU A 350 -3.91 7.40 10.80
N ARG A 351 -4.33 8.65 10.61
CA ARG A 351 -3.57 9.65 9.86
C ARG A 351 -3.33 10.90 10.67
N PHE A 352 -2.11 11.40 10.61
CA PHE A 352 -1.76 12.70 11.17
C PHE A 352 -0.74 13.41 10.30
N ARG A 353 -0.82 14.74 10.25
CA ARG A 353 0.04 15.60 9.43
C ARG A 353 1.03 16.34 10.31
N ASN A 354 2.25 16.53 9.81
CA ASN A 354 3.23 17.41 10.44
C ASN A 354 2.96 18.88 10.08
N PRO A 355 2.47 19.73 11.02
CA PRO A 355 2.22 21.13 10.73
C PRO A 355 3.49 22.00 10.83
N TYR A 356 4.60 21.44 11.31
CA TYR A 356 5.82 22.18 11.58
C TYR A 356 6.63 22.43 10.29
N PRO A 357 7.43 23.52 10.24
CA PRO A 357 8.34 23.80 9.14
C PRO A 357 9.62 22.94 9.17
N PHE A 358 9.69 21.96 10.08
CA PHE A 358 10.83 21.05 10.25
C PHE A 358 10.34 19.59 10.30
N PRO A 359 11.18 18.62 9.92
CA PRO A 359 10.83 17.20 10.01
C PRO A 359 10.75 16.75 11.48
N VAL A 360 9.87 15.78 11.75
CA VAL A 360 9.77 15.11 13.06
C VAL A 360 10.03 13.62 12.90
N VAL A 361 10.56 12.97 13.93
CA VAL A 361 10.89 11.53 13.88
C VAL A 361 9.97 10.74 14.80
N LEU A 362 9.41 9.64 14.29
CA LEU A 362 8.57 8.72 15.05
C LEU A 362 9.46 7.66 15.72
N TYR A 363 9.49 7.67 17.04
CA TYR A 363 10.19 6.67 17.84
C TYR A 363 9.18 5.76 18.54
N GLU A 364 9.07 4.52 18.07
CA GLU A 364 8.15 3.52 18.60
C GLU A 364 8.94 2.33 19.14
N THR A 365 8.76 1.98 20.41
CA THR A 365 9.49 0.88 21.06
C THR A 365 8.55 -0.03 21.85
N VAL A 366 8.91 -1.33 21.91
CA VAL A 366 8.15 -2.36 22.63
C VAL A 366 9.12 -3.19 23.45
N VAL A 367 9.36 -2.75 24.68
CA VAL A 367 10.41 -3.27 25.54
C VAL A 367 9.91 -3.42 26.97
N LYS A 368 10.31 -4.52 27.64
CA LYS A 368 10.05 -4.77 29.07
C LYS A 368 8.58 -4.65 29.51
N GLY A 369 7.60 -4.84 28.62
CA GLY A 369 6.17 -4.77 28.97
C GLY A 369 5.56 -3.38 28.76
N ILE A 370 6.30 -2.47 28.13
CA ILE A 370 5.88 -1.12 27.80
C ILE A 370 5.96 -0.94 26.28
N VAL A 371 4.89 -0.43 25.70
CA VAL A 371 4.88 0.21 24.39
C VAL A 371 5.07 1.70 24.63
N ARG A 372 6.09 2.30 24.03
CA ARG A 372 6.39 3.73 24.16
C ARG A 372 6.49 4.35 22.78
N ALA A 373 5.72 5.41 22.58
CA ALA A 373 5.74 6.23 21.38
C ALA A 373 6.24 7.63 21.74
N GLU A 374 7.16 8.17 20.96
CA GLU A 374 7.67 9.54 21.07
C GLU A 374 7.71 10.20 19.69
N ILE A 375 7.44 11.49 19.68
CA ILE A 375 7.64 12.36 18.52
C ILE A 375 8.86 13.22 18.82
N LEU A 376 9.96 12.99 18.11
CA LEU A 376 11.22 13.68 18.31
C LEU A 376 11.33 14.87 17.36
N GLY A 377 11.97 15.94 17.83
CA GLY A 377 12.21 17.14 17.04
C GLY A 377 13.14 18.14 17.74
N PRO A 378 13.16 19.39 17.29
CA PRO A 378 13.83 20.49 17.99
C PRO A 378 13.24 20.73 19.39
N ALA A 379 13.85 21.62 20.16
CA ALA A 379 13.41 21.99 21.51
C ALA A 379 11.90 22.32 21.59
N ARG A 380 11.18 21.64 22.49
CA ARG A 380 9.74 21.82 22.66
C ARG A 380 9.41 23.15 23.33
N ARG A 381 8.53 23.93 22.70
CA ARG A 381 8.04 25.22 23.25
C ARG A 381 6.59 25.18 23.72
N GLN A 382 5.83 24.20 23.23
CA GLN A 382 4.39 24.11 23.44
C GLN A 382 4.05 23.16 24.60
N THR A 383 3.11 23.58 25.44
CA THR A 383 2.45 22.73 26.44
C THR A 383 1.09 22.30 25.92
N THR A 384 0.83 21.00 25.94
CA THR A 384 -0.41 20.40 25.44
C THR A 384 -1.20 19.77 26.58
N THR A 385 -2.47 20.16 26.71
CA THR A 385 -3.41 19.61 27.70
C THR A 385 -4.53 18.86 26.99
N PHE A 386 -4.68 17.59 27.33
CA PHE A 386 -5.86 16.78 27.05
C PHE A 386 -6.85 16.92 28.19
N VAL A 387 -8.12 17.23 27.88
CA VAL A 387 -9.22 17.24 28.85
C VAL A 387 -10.34 16.36 28.31
N ARG A 388 -10.90 15.48 29.14
CA ARG A 388 -12.02 14.60 28.76
C ARG A 388 -13.10 14.60 29.82
N ARG A 389 -14.35 14.82 29.39
CA ARG A 389 -15.57 14.72 30.19
C ARG A 389 -16.47 13.61 29.65
N ILE A 390 -17.01 12.79 30.55
CA ILE A 390 -18.13 11.91 30.23
C ILE A 390 -19.42 12.73 30.26
N ASN A 391 -20.10 12.82 29.12
CA ASN A 391 -21.36 13.55 29.01
C ASN A 391 -22.56 12.65 29.32
N GLU A 392 -22.51 11.40 28.86
CA GLU A 392 -23.60 10.44 28.97
C GLU A 392 -23.05 9.02 29.07
N VAL A 393 -23.72 8.18 29.86
CA VAL A 393 -23.51 6.74 29.93
C VAL A 393 -24.71 6.03 29.32
N LEU A 394 -24.45 5.08 28.44
CA LEU A 394 -25.45 4.28 27.77
C LEU A 394 -25.55 2.90 28.45
N PRO A 395 -26.75 2.42 28.80
CA PRO A 395 -26.92 1.09 29.36
C PRO A 395 -26.50 0.01 28.37
N PHE A 396 -25.99 -1.10 28.88
CA PHE A 396 -25.71 -2.28 28.06
C PHE A 396 -26.88 -3.26 28.12
N PRO A 397 -27.18 -3.96 27.01
CA PRO A 397 -28.18 -5.01 27.02
C PRO A 397 -27.66 -6.28 27.71
N GLU A 398 -28.53 -7.02 28.38
CA GLU A 398 -28.27 -8.39 28.82
C GLU A 398 -28.82 -9.37 27.78
N ARG A 399 -28.08 -10.45 27.50
CA ARG A 399 -28.47 -11.53 26.59
C ARG A 399 -28.30 -12.88 27.28
N ASP A 400 -29.35 -13.67 27.25
CA ASP A 400 -29.33 -15.07 27.69
C ASP A 400 -29.06 -15.98 26.49
N GLN A 401 -28.03 -16.81 26.60
CA GLN A 401 -27.65 -17.82 25.62
C GLN A 401 -27.96 -19.20 26.22
N PRO A 402 -28.95 -19.94 25.69
CA PRO A 402 -29.24 -21.29 26.13
C PRO A 402 -28.01 -22.20 25.97
N ASP A 403 -27.66 -22.94 27.01
CA ASP A 403 -26.55 -23.90 26.99
C ASP A 403 -27.02 -25.27 27.52
N PRO A 404 -27.10 -26.31 26.66
CA PRO A 404 -27.48 -27.65 27.08
C PRO A 404 -26.41 -28.36 27.92
N GLN A 405 -25.21 -27.77 28.05
CA GLN A 405 -24.14 -28.28 28.90
C GLN A 405 -24.21 -27.73 30.34
N LEU A 406 -25.14 -26.80 30.62
CA LEU A 406 -25.39 -26.28 31.95
C LEU A 406 -26.71 -26.84 32.53
N PRO A 407 -26.76 -27.23 33.81
CA PRO A 407 -27.99 -27.67 34.47
C PRO A 407 -29.10 -26.61 34.44
N VAL A 408 -30.36 -27.04 34.29
CA VAL A 408 -31.51 -26.12 34.40
C VAL A 408 -31.48 -25.36 35.73
N GLY A 409 -31.64 -24.04 35.67
CA GLY A 409 -31.61 -23.14 36.83
C GLY A 409 -30.25 -22.49 37.10
N GLU A 410 -29.18 -22.98 36.49
CA GLU A 410 -27.87 -22.33 36.57
C GLU A 410 -27.71 -21.22 35.52
N ARG A 411 -27.04 -20.14 35.92
CA ARG A 411 -26.65 -19.04 35.03
C ARG A 411 -25.17 -18.76 35.20
N LEU A 412 -24.42 -18.79 34.11
CA LEU A 412 -22.99 -18.52 34.09
C LEU A 412 -22.71 -17.22 33.34
N LEU A 413 -22.11 -16.24 34.01
CA LEU A 413 -21.68 -15.00 33.36
C LEU A 413 -20.46 -15.31 32.49
N VAL A 414 -20.63 -15.29 31.16
CA VAL A 414 -19.52 -15.54 30.22
C VAL A 414 -18.93 -14.25 29.68
N GLN A 415 -19.72 -13.20 29.52
CA GLN A 415 -19.24 -11.88 29.14
C GLN A 415 -19.88 -10.82 30.03
N ARG A 416 -19.04 -10.09 30.78
CA ARG A 416 -19.49 -8.92 31.54
C ARG A 416 -19.79 -7.76 30.59
N GLY A 417 -20.95 -7.12 30.76
CA GLY A 417 -21.33 -5.95 29.98
C GLY A 417 -20.43 -4.75 30.25
N ILE A 418 -20.22 -3.92 29.23
CA ILE A 418 -19.50 -2.65 29.36
C ILE A 418 -20.46 -1.54 28.95
N PRO A 419 -20.74 -0.55 29.83
CA PRO A 419 -21.56 0.59 29.47
C PRO A 419 -21.00 1.34 28.25
N GLY A 420 -21.88 1.94 27.48
CA GLY A 420 -21.47 2.87 26.42
C GLY A 420 -21.19 4.25 27.02
N PHE A 421 -20.41 5.06 26.31
CA PHE A 421 -20.02 6.39 26.75
C PHE A 421 -20.11 7.38 25.59
N ARG A 422 -20.75 8.54 25.82
CA ARG A 422 -20.53 9.72 24.99
C ARG A 422 -19.62 10.66 25.75
N ILE A 423 -18.50 11.01 25.13
CA ILE A 423 -17.50 11.89 25.75
C ILE A 423 -17.27 13.13 24.89
N THR A 424 -16.92 14.23 25.54
CA THR A 424 -16.29 15.37 24.88
C THR A 424 -14.84 15.43 25.34
N ARG A 425 -13.93 15.59 24.39
CA ARG A 425 -12.50 15.80 24.66
C ARG A 425 -12.02 17.12 24.06
N PHE A 426 -11.04 17.73 24.70
CA PHE A 426 -10.40 18.95 24.25
C PHE A 426 -8.90 18.75 24.15
N ARG A 427 -8.30 19.39 23.15
CA ARG A 427 -6.86 19.64 23.08
C ARG A 427 -6.64 21.12 23.31
N VAL A 428 -5.87 21.48 24.33
CA VAL A 428 -5.44 22.87 24.57
C VAL A 428 -3.94 22.92 24.36
N MET A 429 -3.50 23.62 23.33
CA MET A 429 -2.09 23.80 22.98
C MET A 429 -1.71 25.23 23.32
N GLN A 430 -0.75 25.41 24.23
CA GLN A 430 -0.31 26.71 24.70
C GLN A 430 1.18 26.92 24.39
N GLU A 431 1.50 28.07 23.80
CA GLU A 431 2.88 28.53 23.57
C GLU A 431 2.98 29.98 24.02
N GLY A 432 3.69 30.22 25.13
CA GLY A 432 3.74 31.54 25.77
C GLY A 432 2.34 32.04 26.16
N ALA A 433 1.97 33.22 25.66
CA ALA A 433 0.67 33.84 25.89
C ALA A 433 -0.44 33.35 24.94
N SER A 434 -0.09 32.62 23.89
CA SER A 434 -1.04 32.12 22.89
C SER A 434 -1.55 30.74 23.27
N ALA A 435 -2.85 30.50 23.13
CA ALA A 435 -3.45 29.19 23.33
C ALA A 435 -4.50 28.89 22.25
N VAL A 436 -4.43 27.68 21.68
CA VAL A 436 -5.40 27.15 20.73
C VAL A 436 -6.15 26.01 21.40
N ARG A 437 -7.48 26.01 21.28
CA ARG A 437 -8.34 24.95 21.81
C ARG A 437 -9.13 24.28 20.70
N GLU A 438 -9.04 22.96 20.65
CA GLU A 438 -9.84 22.10 19.79
C GLU A 438 -10.82 21.27 20.63
N ARG A 439 -11.98 20.96 20.05
CA ARG A 439 -13.03 20.16 20.68
C ARG A 439 -13.40 18.98 19.78
N PHE A 440 -13.48 17.80 20.37
CA PHE A 440 -13.90 16.57 19.69
C PHE A 440 -14.96 15.84 20.53
N ASN A 441 -15.79 15.05 19.88
CA ASN A 441 -16.75 14.17 20.53
C ASN A 441 -16.51 12.74 20.09
N ASP A 442 -16.47 11.82 21.06
CA ASP A 442 -16.35 10.39 20.77
C ASP A 442 -17.54 9.64 21.37
N VAL A 443 -17.90 8.54 20.71
CA VAL A 443 -18.97 7.64 21.16
C VAL A 443 -18.40 6.23 21.23
N TYR A 444 -18.54 5.61 22.39
CA TYR A 444 -18.25 4.20 22.63
C TYR A 444 -19.60 3.50 22.82
N PRO A 445 -20.02 2.62 21.90
CA PRO A 445 -21.26 1.87 22.07
C PRO A 445 -21.15 0.87 23.23
N PRO A 446 -22.28 0.54 23.89
CA PRO A 446 -22.28 -0.47 24.96
C PRO A 446 -21.96 -1.86 24.42
N THR A 447 -21.27 -2.66 25.23
CA THR A 447 -21.03 -4.10 24.97
C THR A 447 -21.99 -4.93 25.79
N ALA A 448 -22.70 -5.86 25.14
CA ALA A 448 -23.71 -6.69 25.80
C ALA A 448 -23.12 -7.56 26.92
N GLN A 449 -23.88 -7.73 27.99
CA GLN A 449 -23.64 -8.74 29.01
C GLN A 449 -24.24 -10.05 28.53
N ILE A 450 -23.45 -11.13 28.50
CA ILE A 450 -23.89 -12.44 28.03
C ILE A 450 -23.87 -13.42 29.20
N TRP A 451 -25.04 -13.99 29.47
CA TRP A 451 -25.26 -15.08 30.40
C TRP A 451 -25.48 -16.37 29.62
N ARG A 452 -24.80 -17.45 29.98
CA ARG A 452 -25.23 -18.79 29.58
C ARG A 452 -26.25 -19.29 30.58
N VAL A 453 -27.39 -19.74 30.09
CA VAL A 453 -28.50 -20.22 30.93
C VAL A 453 -28.67 -21.71 30.67
N GLY A 454 -28.63 -22.50 31.74
CA GLY A 454 -28.70 -23.94 31.60
C GLY A 454 -30.05 -24.45 31.11
N THR A 455 -30.00 -25.25 30.06
CA THR A 455 -31.14 -26.01 29.53
C THR A 455 -30.86 -27.52 29.52
N GLY A 456 -29.74 -27.93 30.13
CA GLY A 456 -29.26 -29.30 30.19
C GLY A 456 -29.85 -30.13 31.32
N ASN A 457 -29.41 -31.39 31.43
CA ASN A 457 -29.86 -32.29 32.50
C ASN A 457 -29.53 -31.68 33.88
N PRO A 458 -30.49 -31.62 34.83
CA PRO A 458 -30.26 -31.14 36.20
C PRO A 458 -29.11 -31.84 36.95
N ASN A 459 -28.73 -33.04 36.52
CA ASN A 459 -27.66 -33.83 37.11
C ASN A 459 -26.28 -33.59 36.47
N LEU A 460 -26.14 -32.62 35.54
CA LEU A 460 -24.84 -32.23 35.01
C LEU A 460 -23.97 -31.61 36.14
N PRO A 461 -22.65 -31.83 36.13
CA PRO A 461 -21.76 -31.19 37.08
C PRO A 461 -21.80 -29.67 36.87
N CYS A 462 -21.93 -28.91 37.97
CA CYS A 462 -21.91 -27.45 37.96
C CYS A 462 -20.58 -26.93 37.40
N ILE A 463 -20.63 -26.12 36.34
CA ILE A 463 -19.45 -25.48 35.75
C ILE A 463 -19.24 -24.14 36.47
N THR A 464 -18.12 -24.01 37.19
CA THR A 464 -17.85 -22.88 38.10
C THR A 464 -16.89 -21.81 37.55
N GLU A 465 -16.38 -21.96 36.33
CA GLU A 465 -15.50 -20.95 35.74
C GLU A 465 -16.28 -19.75 35.20
N GLU A 466 -16.67 -18.87 36.11
CA GLU A 466 -17.35 -17.61 35.82
C GLU A 466 -16.35 -16.53 35.38
N ASN A 467 -16.81 -15.57 34.57
CA ASN A 467 -15.99 -14.45 34.14
C ASN A 467 -15.58 -13.57 35.34
N LYS A 468 -14.30 -13.65 35.72
CA LYS A 468 -13.69 -12.89 36.83
C LYS A 468 -13.31 -11.45 36.48
N ARG A 469 -13.67 -10.94 35.29
CA ARG A 469 -13.25 -9.57 34.89
C ARG A 469 -13.92 -8.53 35.80
N PRO A 470 -13.14 -7.54 36.28
CA PRO A 470 -13.70 -6.48 37.10
C PRO A 470 -14.68 -5.62 36.30
N GLU A 471 -15.55 -4.93 37.01
CA GLU A 471 -16.41 -3.90 36.45
C GLU A 471 -15.56 -2.82 35.78
N TYR A 472 -16.04 -2.29 34.65
CA TYR A 472 -15.40 -1.13 34.05
C TYR A 472 -15.71 0.12 34.88
N ILE A 473 -14.68 0.69 35.51
CA ILE A 473 -14.75 2.00 36.18
C ILE A 473 -14.18 3.07 35.26
N ALA A 474 -14.74 4.28 35.34
CA ALA A 474 -14.28 5.41 34.55
C ALA A 474 -14.15 6.65 35.42
N ASP A 475 -13.12 7.45 35.17
CA ASP A 475 -13.07 8.80 35.71
C ASP A 475 -14.16 9.64 35.01
N GLU A 476 -14.90 10.51 35.69
CA GLU A 476 -15.88 11.40 35.07
C GLU A 476 -15.19 12.57 34.34
N TYR A 477 -14.16 13.15 34.97
CA TYR A 477 -13.28 14.14 34.36
C TYR A 477 -11.82 13.67 34.43
N LEU A 478 -11.10 13.89 33.34
CA LEU A 478 -9.71 13.53 33.19
C LEU A 478 -8.98 14.71 32.53
N GLN A 479 -7.87 15.10 33.12
CA GLN A 479 -6.95 16.07 32.54
C GLN A 479 -5.55 15.47 32.51
N ILE A 480 -4.87 15.60 31.37
CA ILE A 480 -3.48 15.19 31.19
C ILE A 480 -2.75 16.35 30.55
N THR A 481 -1.68 16.83 31.17
CA THR A 481 -0.89 17.96 30.67
C THR A 481 0.54 17.50 30.44
N GLN A 482 1.12 17.86 29.29
CA GLN A 482 2.51 17.56 28.94
C GLN A 482 3.17 18.80 28.33
N GLY A 483 4.40 19.11 28.71
CA GLY A 483 5.10 20.28 28.19
C GLY A 483 6.36 20.65 28.97
N PRO A 484 7.17 21.58 28.45
CA PRO A 484 8.52 21.88 28.97
C PRO A 484 8.54 22.38 30.42
N THR A 485 7.44 23.00 30.89
CA THR A 485 7.31 23.52 32.26
C THR A 485 6.58 22.57 33.21
N VAL A 486 6.24 21.37 32.74
CA VAL A 486 5.51 20.37 33.52
C VAL A 486 6.53 19.43 34.16
N HIS A 487 6.31 19.05 35.42
CA HIS A 487 7.14 18.08 36.12
C HIS A 487 6.33 16.83 36.43
N THR A 488 6.82 15.67 35.98
CA THR A 488 6.18 14.38 36.28
C THR A 488 6.29 14.09 37.77
N PRO A 489 5.18 13.79 38.47
CA PRO A 489 5.24 13.52 39.90
C PRO A 489 6.14 12.32 40.19
N ARG A 490 7.04 12.46 41.16
CA ARG A 490 8.00 11.42 41.61
C ARG A 490 9.10 11.07 40.61
N SER A 491 9.19 11.77 39.47
CA SER A 491 10.36 11.71 38.60
C SER A 491 11.48 12.58 39.17
N GLN A 492 12.67 12.04 39.31
CA GLN A 492 13.87 12.78 39.76
C GLN A 492 14.73 13.27 38.59
N GLU A 493 14.43 12.82 37.37
CA GLU A 493 15.19 13.14 36.17
C GLU A 493 14.55 14.29 35.40
N VAL A 494 15.39 15.09 34.74
CA VAL A 494 14.94 16.11 33.80
C VAL A 494 14.48 15.41 32.53
N GLU A 495 13.17 15.37 32.31
CA GLU A 495 12.57 14.76 31.13
C GLU A 495 12.74 15.68 29.91
N LYS A 496 13.30 15.13 28.83
CA LYS A 496 13.30 15.79 27.52
C LYS A 496 11.87 16.06 27.08
N GLY A 497 11.58 17.29 26.68
CA GLY A 497 10.25 17.75 26.29
C GLY A 497 9.38 18.16 27.48
N GLY A 498 9.94 18.08 28.68
CA GLY A 498 9.25 18.23 29.94
C GLY A 498 8.32 17.07 30.29
N GLY A 499 7.74 17.17 31.48
CA GLY A 499 7.01 16.09 32.13
C GLY A 499 5.55 15.94 31.71
N MET A 500 4.89 14.97 32.33
CA MET A 500 3.48 14.66 32.15
C MET A 500 2.78 14.55 33.51
N VAL A 501 1.66 15.27 33.66
CA VAL A 501 0.83 15.22 34.88
C VAL A 501 -0.59 14.78 34.50
N GLU A 502 -1.07 13.71 35.15
CA GLU A 502 -2.44 13.22 35.04
C GLU A 502 -3.24 13.60 36.30
N ARG A 503 -4.41 14.21 36.11
CA ARG A 503 -5.40 14.52 37.16
C ARG A 503 -6.71 13.85 36.83
N LYS A 504 -7.19 13.02 37.76
CA LYS A 504 -8.43 12.25 37.63
C LYS A 504 -9.46 12.74 38.64
N PHE A 505 -10.70 12.84 38.18
CA PHE A 505 -11.84 13.09 39.04
C PHE A 505 -12.82 11.93 38.83
N PRO A 506 -12.89 10.97 39.77
CA PRO A 506 -13.64 9.73 39.59
C PRO A 506 -15.14 9.97 39.37
N GLY A 507 -15.71 10.97 40.06
CA GLY A 507 -17.13 11.27 39.96
C GLY A 507 -18.00 10.06 40.32
N LYS A 508 -19.18 9.95 39.69
CA LYS A 508 -20.12 8.86 39.99
C LYS A 508 -19.75 7.49 39.40
N TYR A 509 -18.83 7.46 38.42
CA TYR A 509 -18.45 6.25 37.67
C TYR A 509 -17.13 5.60 38.15
N GLY A 510 -16.42 6.25 39.07
CA GLY A 510 -15.06 5.88 39.44
C GLY A 510 -14.95 4.86 40.57
N THR A 511 -16.06 4.32 41.08
CA THR A 511 -16.08 3.36 42.19
C THR A 511 -16.79 2.08 41.81
N TYR A 512 -16.30 0.95 42.32
CA TYR A 512 -16.92 -0.36 42.08
C TYR A 512 -18.39 -0.39 42.55
N GLY A 513 -19.22 -1.16 41.87
CA GLY A 513 -20.67 -1.27 42.04
C GLY A 513 -21.48 -0.13 41.41
N TRP A 514 -20.86 0.80 40.68
CA TRP A 514 -21.58 1.97 40.15
C TRP A 514 -22.63 1.59 39.10
N THR A 515 -22.38 0.57 38.28
CA THR A 515 -23.36 0.12 37.27
C THR A 515 -24.62 -0.43 37.92
N VAL A 516 -24.49 -1.11 39.06
CA VAL A 516 -25.64 -1.59 39.84
C VAL A 516 -26.35 -0.42 40.52
N ARG A 517 -25.62 0.53 41.11
CA ARG A 517 -26.20 1.73 41.74
C ARG A 517 -26.96 2.62 40.75
N GLU A 518 -26.47 2.73 39.52
CA GLU A 518 -27.11 3.48 38.43
C GLU A 518 -28.18 2.64 37.68
N GLY A 519 -28.48 1.42 38.13
CA GLY A 519 -29.52 0.57 37.54
C GLY A 519 -29.18 -0.01 36.16
N LEU A 520 -27.91 0.00 35.75
CA LEU A 520 -27.43 -0.52 34.47
C LEU A 520 -27.22 -2.04 34.50
N ALA A 521 -27.00 -2.62 35.68
CA ALA A 521 -26.67 -4.03 35.86
C ALA A 521 -27.41 -4.62 37.06
N ARG A 522 -27.77 -5.90 36.99
CA ARG A 522 -28.25 -6.64 38.16
C ARG A 522 -27.09 -6.91 39.14
N PRO A 523 -27.36 -6.99 40.45
CA PRO A 523 -26.36 -7.46 41.40
C PRO A 523 -25.88 -8.86 41.04
N LEU A 524 -24.58 -9.12 41.14
CA LEU A 524 -24.05 -10.47 40.99
C LEU A 524 -24.38 -11.26 42.26
N VAL A 525 -25.15 -12.33 42.10
CA VAL A 525 -25.55 -13.27 43.15
C VAL A 525 -24.84 -14.59 42.92
N ASP A 526 -24.33 -15.21 43.99
CA ASP A 526 -23.77 -16.56 43.95
C ASP A 526 -24.84 -17.61 43.60
N VAL A 527 -24.41 -18.82 43.23
CA VAL A 527 -25.27 -19.98 42.91
C VAL A 527 -26.29 -20.30 44.02
N GLY A 528 -26.01 -19.86 45.26
CA GLY A 528 -26.93 -19.96 46.41
C GLY A 528 -27.82 -18.73 46.68
N GLY A 529 -27.94 -17.78 45.74
CA GLY A 529 -28.79 -16.59 45.87
C GLY A 529 -28.30 -15.51 46.84
N ARG A 530 -27.06 -15.62 47.35
CA ARG A 530 -26.43 -14.59 48.20
C ARG A 530 -25.74 -13.56 47.34
N LEU A 531 -25.88 -12.28 47.69
CA LEU A 531 -25.11 -11.21 47.06
C LEU A 531 -23.63 -11.55 47.19
N LYS A 532 -22.91 -11.59 46.07
CA LYS A 532 -21.46 -11.75 46.11
C LYS A 532 -20.87 -10.62 46.95
N PRO A 533 -19.89 -10.89 47.82
CA PRO A 533 -19.24 -9.85 48.59
C PRO A 533 -18.79 -8.72 47.68
N GLN A 534 -18.84 -7.49 48.20
CA GLN A 534 -18.08 -6.38 47.66
C GLN A 534 -16.60 -6.74 47.80
N GLU A 535 -16.06 -7.62 46.95
CA GLU A 535 -14.64 -7.61 46.73
C GLU A 535 -14.36 -6.20 46.22
N GLU A 536 -13.69 -5.40 47.04
CA GLU A 536 -12.89 -4.30 46.54
C GLU A 536 -12.07 -4.92 45.43
N ALA A 537 -12.58 -4.81 44.19
CA ALA A 537 -11.77 -4.99 43.03
C ALA A 537 -10.67 -4.00 43.31
N ALA A 538 -9.51 -4.54 43.68
CA ALA A 538 -8.28 -3.83 43.53
C ALA A 538 -8.37 -3.30 42.09
N VAL A 539 -8.71 -2.00 41.97
CA VAL A 539 -7.91 -1.11 41.14
C VAL A 539 -6.51 -1.68 41.31
N PRO A 540 -5.74 -1.97 40.26
CA PRO A 540 -4.35 -2.30 40.45
C PRO A 540 -3.65 -1.07 41.08
N SER A 541 -3.88 -0.85 42.36
CA SER A 541 -3.17 -0.10 43.39
C SER A 541 -2.15 -1.03 44.05
N LYS A 542 -2.21 -2.34 43.77
CA LYS A 542 -1.04 -3.23 43.74
C LYS A 542 -0.34 -3.22 42.36
N LEU A 543 -0.24 -2.04 41.75
CA LEU A 543 0.98 -1.62 41.06
C LEU A 543 1.75 -0.81 42.10
N VAL A 544 2.37 -1.52 43.03
CA VAL A 544 3.42 -0.94 43.87
C VAL A 544 4.46 -0.43 42.88
N LEU A 545 4.73 0.87 42.93
CA LEU A 545 5.82 1.54 42.25
C LEU A 545 7.09 0.67 42.41
N PRO A 546 7.84 0.33 41.35
CA PRO A 546 9.28 0.34 41.50
C PRO A 546 9.73 1.78 41.81
#